data_AF-A0A937BEV2-F1
#
_entry.id   AF-A0A937BEV2-F1
#
_cell.length_a   1.000
_cell.length_b   1.000
_cell.length_c   1.000
_cell.angle_alpha   90.00
_cell.angle_beta   90.00
_cell.angle_gamma   90.00
#
_symmetry.space_group_name_H-M   'P 1'
#
loop_
_entity.id
_entity.type
_entity.pdbx_description
1 polymer ?
#
loop_
_entity_poly.entity_id
_entity_poly.type
_entity_poly.pdbx_seq_one_letter_code
_entity_poly.pdbx_strand_id
1 'polypeptide(L)'
;MDNTFFARVAAFVALILVMVTGLRAQTPTTPSIAYQVSGLNPDMRDQLAQALHQQGIMRIAFACVPAGILVFEPLNGGLRADLQQQVEDLMSQYVGRSSIAVSTLDRNQLEAHCAGVRNQ
;
A
#
# COMPACT_ATOMS: atom_id res chain seq x y z
N MET A 1 -34.62 44.34 -12.16
CA MET A 1 -33.79 43.11 -12.08
C MET A 1 -33.03 43.18 -10.77
N ASP A 2 -33.66 42.62 -9.75
CA ASP A 2 -33.40 42.90 -8.35
C ASP A 2 -32.11 42.27 -7.87
N ASN A 3 -31.19 43.13 -7.44
CA ASN A 3 -29.85 42.80 -6.92
C ASN A 3 -29.89 41.80 -5.76
N THR A 4 -31.04 41.68 -5.09
CA THR A 4 -31.34 40.73 -4.01
C THR A 4 -31.51 39.30 -4.49
N PHE A 5 -31.98 39.09 -5.73
CA PHE A 5 -32.14 37.75 -6.30
C PHE A 5 -30.78 37.14 -6.66
N PHE A 6 -29.89 37.95 -7.25
CA PHE A 6 -28.51 37.56 -7.56
C PHE A 6 -27.70 37.24 -6.31
N ALA A 7 -27.85 38.03 -5.24
CA ALA A 7 -27.18 37.78 -3.96
C ALA A 7 -27.62 36.46 -3.32
N ARG A 8 -28.92 36.12 -3.42
CA ARG A 8 -29.44 34.85 -2.90
C ARG A 8 -28.93 33.65 -3.69
N VAL A 9 -28.92 33.74 -5.02
CA VAL A 9 -28.38 32.66 -5.88
C VAL A 9 -26.88 32.45 -5.62
N ALA A 10 -26.11 33.53 -5.49
CA ALA A 10 -24.68 33.44 -5.16
C ALA A 10 -24.42 32.77 -3.80
N ALA A 11 -25.24 33.07 -2.79
CA ALA A 11 -25.13 32.44 -1.47
C ALA A 11 -25.44 30.94 -1.50
N PHE A 12 -26.44 30.51 -2.28
CA PHE A 12 -26.75 29.10 -2.47
C PHE A 12 -25.64 28.35 -3.22
N VAL A 13 -25.04 28.96 -4.26
CA VAL A 13 -23.92 28.37 -5.00
C VAL A 13 -22.68 28.24 -4.11
N ALA A 14 -22.39 29.24 -3.28
CA ALA A 14 -21.29 29.18 -2.30
C ALA A 14 -21.50 28.08 -1.25
N LEU A 15 -22.72 27.90 -0.78
CA LEU A 15 -23.06 26.84 0.19
C LEU A 15 -22.91 25.44 -0.41
N ILE A 16 -23.28 25.26 -1.68
CA ILE A 16 -23.09 23.99 -2.39
C ILE A 16 -21.59 23.71 -2.60
N LEU A 17 -20.79 24.71 -2.98
CA LEU A 17 -19.33 24.57 -3.18
C LEU A 17 -18.57 24.16 -1.90
N VAL A 18 -19.02 24.63 -0.72
CA VAL A 18 -18.43 24.23 0.57
C VAL A 18 -18.75 22.78 0.94
N MET A 19 -19.86 22.21 0.45
CA MET A 19 -20.19 20.79 0.70
C MET A 19 -19.42 19.81 -0.19
N VAL A 20 -18.87 20.23 -1.33
CA VAL A 20 -18.14 19.33 -2.25
C VAL A 20 -16.68 19.11 -1.83
N THR A 21 -16.10 19.93 -0.95
CA THR A 21 -14.70 19.77 -0.49
C THR A 21 -14.48 18.58 0.45
N GLY A 22 -15.55 17.88 0.83
CA GLY A 22 -15.53 16.71 1.70
C GLY A 22 -15.33 15.35 1.01
N LEU A 23 -15.36 15.27 -0.33
CA LEU A 23 -15.05 14.01 -1.02
C LEU A 23 -13.53 13.76 -1.00
N ARG A 24 -13.02 13.35 0.17
CA ARG A 24 -11.80 12.55 0.25
C ARG A 24 -12.12 11.27 -0.50
N ALA A 25 -11.55 11.15 -1.71
CA ALA A 25 -11.54 9.89 -2.44
C ALA A 25 -11.16 8.81 -1.44
N GLN A 26 -12.11 7.95 -1.10
CA GLN A 26 -11.83 6.74 -0.34
C GLN A 26 -11.04 5.88 -1.33
N THR A 27 -9.72 6.08 -1.35
CA THR A 27 -8.81 5.21 -2.07
C THR A 27 -9.18 3.81 -1.64
N PRO A 28 -9.63 2.94 -2.57
CA PRO A 28 -9.93 1.57 -2.20
C PRO A 28 -8.65 1.02 -1.59
N THR A 29 -8.69 0.76 -0.28
CA THR A 29 -7.59 0.16 0.45
C THR A 29 -7.50 -1.25 -0.05
N THR A 30 -6.79 -1.42 -1.16
CA THR A 30 -6.40 -2.73 -1.66
C THR A 30 -5.65 -3.38 -0.51
N PRO A 31 -6.10 -4.56 -0.05
CA PRO A 31 -5.55 -5.13 1.16
C PRO A 31 -4.09 -5.45 0.91
N SER A 32 -3.19 -4.72 1.56
CA SER A 32 -1.75 -4.90 1.46
C SER A 32 -1.20 -5.40 2.77
N ILE A 33 -0.16 -6.23 2.69
CA ILE A 33 0.55 -6.73 3.88
C ILE A 33 2.02 -6.42 3.72
N ALA A 34 2.56 -5.76 4.73
CA ALA A 34 3.97 -5.46 4.84
C ALA A 34 4.67 -6.49 5.71
N TYR A 35 5.82 -6.94 5.23
CA TYR A 35 6.72 -7.82 5.95
C TYR A 35 8.08 -7.16 6.07
N GLN A 36 8.67 -7.34 7.24
CA GLN A 36 10.06 -7.04 7.51
C GLN A 36 10.85 -8.35 7.52
N VAL A 37 11.91 -8.37 6.73
CA VAL A 37 12.71 -9.53 6.39
C VAL A 37 14.14 -9.25 6.80
N SER A 38 14.62 -9.98 7.78
CA SER A 38 16.01 -9.90 8.20
C SER A 38 16.93 -10.52 7.15
N GLY A 39 17.94 -9.77 6.69
CA GLY A 39 18.91 -10.25 5.71
C GLY A 39 18.41 -10.30 4.26
N LEU A 40 17.35 -9.56 3.93
CA LEU A 40 16.86 -9.44 2.57
C LEU A 40 17.96 -8.92 1.64
N ASN A 41 18.27 -9.69 0.58
CA ASN A 41 19.20 -9.27 -0.46
C ASN A 41 18.46 -8.99 -1.79
N PRO A 42 19.10 -8.33 -2.76
CA PRO A 42 18.48 -8.02 -4.05
C PRO A 42 18.06 -9.27 -4.82
N ASP A 43 18.86 -10.34 -4.76
CA ASP A 43 18.61 -11.60 -5.49
C ASP A 43 17.35 -12.31 -4.97
N MET A 44 17.14 -12.35 -3.65
CA MET A 44 15.94 -12.89 -3.01
C MET A 44 14.71 -12.10 -3.40
N ARG A 45 14.81 -10.75 -3.40
CA ARG A 45 13.72 -9.89 -3.89
C ARG A 45 13.37 -10.23 -5.34
N ASP A 46 14.37 -10.39 -6.21
CA ASP A 46 14.14 -10.67 -7.63
C ASP A 46 13.57 -12.06 -7.88
N GLN A 47 14.05 -13.08 -7.17
CA GLN A 47 13.47 -14.42 -7.19
C GLN A 47 12.00 -14.39 -6.73
N LEU A 48 11.71 -13.68 -5.64
CA LEU A 48 10.35 -13.56 -5.12
C LEU A 48 9.45 -12.81 -6.11
N ALA A 49 9.93 -11.71 -6.69
CA ALA A 49 9.20 -10.95 -7.70
C ALA A 49 8.87 -11.81 -8.93
N GLN A 50 9.82 -12.65 -9.36
CA GLN A 50 9.63 -13.52 -10.51
C GLN A 50 8.67 -14.68 -10.22
N ALA A 51 8.76 -15.30 -9.03
CA ALA A 51 7.81 -16.32 -8.58
C ALA A 51 6.38 -15.77 -8.52
N LEU A 52 6.23 -14.55 -8.00
CA LEU A 52 4.94 -13.85 -7.93
C LEU A 52 4.38 -13.51 -9.32
N HIS A 53 5.25 -13.10 -10.24
CA HIS A 53 4.85 -12.83 -11.61
C HIS A 53 4.34 -14.10 -12.32
N GLN A 54 4.95 -15.26 -12.03
CA GLN A 54 4.49 -16.55 -12.57
C GLN A 54 3.15 -17.00 -11.98
N GLN A 55 2.90 -16.72 -10.70
CA GLN A 55 1.62 -17.06 -10.07
C GLN A 55 0.48 -16.17 -10.57
N GLY A 56 0.73 -14.88 -10.81
CA GLY A 56 -0.28 -13.95 -11.34
C GLY A 56 -1.42 -13.61 -10.39
N ILE A 57 -1.29 -13.95 -9.10
CA ILE A 57 -2.33 -13.72 -8.08
C ILE A 57 -2.04 -12.46 -7.26
N MET A 58 -0.76 -12.19 -6.98
CA MET A 58 -0.30 -11.09 -6.15
C MET A 58 1.07 -10.58 -6.66
N ARG A 59 1.45 -9.38 -6.24
CA ARG A 59 2.71 -8.75 -6.62
C ARG A 59 3.37 -8.04 -5.44
N ILE A 60 4.66 -7.77 -5.57
CA ILE A 60 5.37 -6.85 -4.68
C ILE A 60 5.01 -5.42 -5.11
N ALA A 61 4.29 -4.70 -4.27
CA ALA A 61 3.91 -3.31 -4.51
C ALA A 61 5.02 -2.34 -4.10
N PHE A 62 5.79 -2.70 -3.07
CA PHE A 62 6.92 -1.94 -2.60
C PHE A 62 7.99 -2.88 -2.03
N ALA A 63 9.26 -2.58 -2.32
CA ALA A 63 10.40 -3.31 -1.78
C ALA A 63 11.51 -2.34 -1.38
N CYS A 64 12.00 -2.48 -0.16
CA CYS A 64 13.19 -1.80 0.33
C CYS A 64 14.19 -2.82 0.86
N VAL A 65 15.07 -3.30 -0.01
CA VAL A 65 16.11 -4.29 0.32
C VAL A 65 16.99 -3.88 1.50
N PRO A 66 17.60 -2.67 1.55
CA PRO A 66 18.49 -2.32 2.66
C PRO A 66 17.78 -2.20 4.02
N ALA A 67 16.47 -1.91 4.03
CA ALA A 67 15.65 -1.89 5.24
C ALA A 67 14.91 -3.22 5.51
N GLY A 68 15.08 -4.20 4.62
CA GLY A 68 14.39 -5.49 4.70
C GLY A 68 12.89 -5.43 4.52
N ILE A 69 12.32 -4.45 3.83
CA ILE A 69 10.86 -4.28 3.73
C ILE A 69 10.34 -4.86 2.43
N LEU A 70 9.27 -5.66 2.49
CA LEU A 70 8.49 -6.11 1.34
C LEU A 70 7.01 -5.89 1.60
N VAL A 71 6.32 -5.27 0.64
CA VAL A 71 4.87 -5.05 0.70
C VAL A 71 4.22 -5.80 -0.45
N PHE A 72 3.25 -6.63 -0.13
CA PHE A 72 2.51 -7.44 -1.08
C PHE A 72 1.10 -6.90 -1.24
N GLU A 73 0.62 -6.92 -2.48
CA GLU A 73 -0.74 -6.55 -2.85
C GLU A 73 -1.34 -7.61 -3.79
N PRO A 74 -2.62 -7.98 -3.61
CA PRO A 74 -3.32 -8.85 -4.53
C PRO A 74 -3.60 -8.11 -5.83
N LEU A 75 -3.48 -8.81 -6.96
CA LEU A 75 -3.80 -8.26 -8.27
C LEU A 75 -5.33 -8.17 -8.51
N ASN A 76 -6.11 -9.07 -7.88
CA ASN A 76 -7.54 -9.23 -8.13
C ASN A 76 -8.44 -8.83 -6.95
N GLY A 77 -7.97 -7.99 -6.02
CA GLY A 77 -8.80 -7.49 -4.90
C GLY A 77 -9.25 -8.57 -3.91
N GLY A 78 -8.48 -9.65 -3.75
CA GLY A 78 -8.76 -10.75 -2.80
C GLY A 78 -8.76 -10.31 -1.34
N LEU A 79 -9.24 -11.16 -0.43
CA LEU A 79 -9.28 -10.84 0.99
C LEU A 79 -7.87 -10.80 1.59
N ARG A 80 -7.67 -9.94 2.59
CA ARG A 80 -6.40 -9.81 3.32
C ARG A 80 -5.95 -11.14 3.95
N ALA A 81 -6.87 -11.94 4.48
CA ALA A 81 -6.56 -13.23 5.08
C ALA A 81 -5.97 -14.22 4.06
N ASP A 82 -6.55 -14.27 2.86
CA ASP A 82 -6.04 -15.13 1.78
C ASP A 82 -4.67 -14.66 1.30
N LEU A 83 -4.47 -13.34 1.20
CA LEU A 83 -3.17 -12.76 0.88
C LEU A 83 -2.13 -13.15 1.95
N GLN A 84 -2.48 -13.04 3.23
CA GLN A 84 -1.57 -13.36 4.33
C GLN A 84 -1.11 -14.81 4.26
N GLN A 85 -2.04 -15.75 4.10
CA GLN A 85 -1.74 -17.17 4.03
C GLN A 85 -0.82 -17.49 2.83
N GLN A 86 -1.10 -16.92 1.66
CA GLN A 86 -0.32 -17.14 0.45
C GLN A 86 1.09 -16.54 0.55
N VAL A 87 1.20 -15.33 1.11
CA VAL A 87 2.50 -14.69 1.32
C VAL A 87 3.30 -15.46 2.38
N GLU A 88 2.69 -15.93 3.47
CA GLU A 88 3.38 -16.74 4.47
C GLU A 88 3.93 -18.04 3.88
N ASP A 89 3.17 -18.73 3.02
CA ASP A 89 3.65 -19.93 2.32
C ASP A 89 4.83 -19.60 1.39
N LEU A 90 4.70 -18.58 0.55
CA LEU A 90 5.78 -18.14 -0.33
C LEU A 90 7.03 -17.74 0.48
N MET A 91 6.88 -16.90 1.49
CA MET A 91 8.00 -16.42 2.29
C MET A 91 8.68 -17.56 3.07
N SER A 92 7.93 -18.59 3.48
CA SER A 92 8.50 -19.78 4.08
C SER A 92 9.40 -20.58 3.13
N GLN A 93 9.12 -20.56 1.83
CA GLN A 93 9.88 -21.27 0.80
C GLN A 93 11.18 -20.55 0.42
N TYR A 94 11.18 -19.21 0.38
CA TYR A 94 12.32 -18.43 -0.14
C TYR A 94 13.21 -17.79 0.94
N VAL A 95 12.65 -17.44 2.11
CA VAL A 95 13.33 -16.62 3.14
C VAL A 95 13.47 -17.39 4.46
N GLY A 96 12.57 -18.34 4.72
CA GLY A 96 12.51 -19.10 5.97
C GLY A 96 11.73 -18.37 7.07
N ARG A 97 10.85 -19.10 7.77
CA ARG A 97 9.89 -18.55 8.76
C ARG A 97 10.52 -17.72 9.89
N SER A 98 11.78 -17.97 10.26
CA SER A 98 12.45 -17.30 11.39
C SER A 98 12.90 -15.87 11.11
N SER A 99 12.92 -15.45 9.84
CA SER A 99 13.48 -14.16 9.43
C SER A 99 12.42 -13.13 9.07
N ILE A 100 11.14 -13.41 9.36
CA ILE A 100 10.00 -12.65 8.85
C ILE A 100 9.17 -12.11 10.02
N ALA A 101 8.94 -10.81 10.04
CA ALA A 101 8.04 -10.13 10.96
C ALA A 101 6.97 -9.38 10.17
N VAL A 102 5.69 -9.53 10.53
CA VAL A 102 4.62 -8.71 9.94
C VAL A 102 4.78 -7.29 10.45
N SER A 103 4.89 -6.33 9.53
CA SER A 103 4.94 -4.93 9.90
C SER A 103 3.52 -4.39 10.09
N THR A 104 3.29 -3.72 11.20
CA THR A 104 2.05 -2.99 11.50
C THR A 104 2.05 -1.56 10.94
N LEU A 105 3.16 -1.14 10.33
CA LEU A 105 3.34 0.19 9.77
C LEU A 105 2.55 0.34 8.46
N ASP A 106 2.01 1.53 8.26
CA ASP A 106 1.35 1.89 7.01
C ASP A 106 2.39 2.09 5.89
N ARG A 107 1.95 2.00 4.63
CA ARG A 107 2.82 2.16 3.45
C ARG A 107 3.64 3.45 3.50
N ASN A 108 3.03 4.57 3.90
CA ASN A 108 3.73 5.85 3.99
C ASN A 108 4.86 5.84 5.04
N GLN A 109 4.67 5.10 6.14
CA GLN A 109 5.67 4.97 7.19
C GLN A 109 6.82 4.05 6.76
N LEU A 110 6.51 3.00 6.01
CA LEU A 110 7.51 2.09 5.43
C LEU A 110 8.39 2.79 4.39
N GLU A 111 7.79 3.62 3.54
CA GLU A 111 8.52 4.43 2.56
C GLU A 111 9.45 5.44 3.26
N ALA A 112 8.98 6.10 4.33
CA ALA A 112 9.79 7.00 5.14
C ALA A 112 10.96 6.26 5.83
N HIS A 113 10.71 5.06 6.36
CA HIS A 113 11.76 4.24 6.96
C HIS A 113 12.83 3.84 5.93
N CYS A 114 12.41 3.42 4.73
CA CYS A 114 13.30 3.12 3.63
C CYS A 114 14.15 4.33 3.22
N ALA A 115 13.54 5.52 3.12
CA ALA A 115 14.25 6.75 2.79
C ALA A 115 15.30 7.11 3.84
N GLY A 116 15.01 6.88 5.12
CA GLY A 116 15.96 7.07 6.22
C GLY A 116 17.18 6.15 6.14
N VAL A 117 16.99 4.88 5.80
CA VAL A 117 18.07 3.90 5.63
C VAL A 117 18.90 4.19 4.38
N ARG A 118 18.26 4.62 3.28
CA ARG A 118 18.95 4.90 2.00
C ARG A 118 19.85 6.14 2.06
N ASN A 119 19.53 7.10 2.92
CA ASN A 119 20.24 8.37 3.03
C ASN A 119 21.29 8.39 4.17
N GLN A 120 21.58 7.24 4.79
CA GLN A 120 22.75 7.04 5.65
C GLN A 120 23.92 6.50 4.83
#